data_AF-A0AAD2PSI6-F1
#
_entry.id   AF-A0AAD2PSI6-F1
#
_cell.length_a   1.000
_cell.length_b   1.000
_cell.length_c   1.000
_cell.angle_alpha   90.00
_cell.angle_beta   90.00
_cell.angle_gamma   90.00
#
_symmetry.space_group_name_H-M   'P 1'
#
loop_
_entity.id
_entity.type
_entity.pdbx_description
1 polymer ?
#
loop_
_entity_poly.entity_id
_entity_poly.type
_entity_poly.pdbx_seq_one_letter_code
_entity_poly.pdbx_strand_id
1 'polypeptide(L)'
;MKNINANNIETSSLSLKGTKQKDLSKNDLRKMKYEKQIKEFEIKTNLKEEKIVLSTNFFKALIFKINLFFFKKFMPKKINYSNFLYVRRTEKIKKKTLKLAGDIWYKNIFSTSINWTILIVMFVIMIFPFYWMLITSFKSYSEVDPSIKRGFWEMMWPESWSLQVYRDMFEFVNTTSSNKDITFSRFFFNSFFIAILSTGIQLIVSIIGGFAIYNWRTKFNSVFMIIMFSIMMVPGEAMLLGRYTLMVQLGWMNTLMALIVPFIGNVFTMYLMSNAFYALNKDLKRAAKMDGLNSMQYFLKIALPAISATIITSFIISFIESQNSVLWPITVMRDDTVWKTIPMMLYKMMQVSGIEPEIGIGYNPMNMKMAASFIAILPMLVVFIVFNKWIINGLSKRGSSGSKG
;
A
#
# COMPACT_ATOMS: atom_id res chain seq x y z
N MET A 1 -35.27 41.57 14.09
CA MET A 1 -36.32 42.56 14.36
C MET A 1 -37.67 42.01 13.90
N LYS A 2 -38.47 41.54 14.86
CA LYS A 2 -39.95 41.66 14.92
C LYS A 2 -40.37 41.06 16.26
N ASN A 3 -40.55 41.94 17.25
CA ASN A 3 -41.26 41.64 18.48
C ASN A 3 -42.67 41.19 18.12
N ILE A 4 -43.02 39.94 18.42
CA ILE A 4 -44.41 39.55 18.57
C ILE A 4 -44.54 39.04 20.00
N ASN A 5 -45.12 39.91 20.83
CA ASN A 5 -45.31 39.77 22.26
C ASN A 5 -46.04 38.46 22.63
N ALA A 6 -45.58 37.80 23.69
CA ALA A 6 -46.24 36.66 24.33
C ALA A 6 -47.68 36.96 24.80
N ASN A 7 -48.05 38.24 24.96
CA ASN A 7 -49.40 38.68 25.34
C ASN A 7 -50.45 38.50 24.23
N ASN A 8 -50.07 38.32 22.96
CA ASN A 8 -51.03 38.02 21.89
C ASN A 8 -51.52 36.57 21.90
N ILE A 9 -50.86 35.69 22.66
CA ILE A 9 -51.26 34.27 22.77
C ILE A 9 -52.31 34.09 23.86
N GLU A 10 -52.26 34.86 24.94
CA GLU A 10 -53.33 34.87 25.94
C GLU A 10 -54.64 35.43 25.38
N THR A 11 -54.60 36.50 24.57
CA THR A 11 -55.81 37.05 23.93
C THR A 11 -56.38 36.14 22.83
N SER A 12 -55.54 35.40 22.11
CA SER A 12 -56.02 34.38 21.15
C SER A 12 -56.58 33.12 21.84
N SER A 13 -56.08 32.75 23.02
CA SER A 13 -56.58 31.60 23.80
C SER A 13 -57.79 31.94 24.68
N LEU A 14 -57.97 33.21 25.06
CA LEU A 14 -59.16 33.73 25.72
C LEU A 14 -60.30 34.03 24.75
N SER A 15 -60.03 34.46 23.51
CA SER A 15 -61.07 34.67 22.48
C SER A 15 -61.66 33.36 21.93
N LEU A 16 -60.94 32.24 22.02
CA LEU A 16 -61.48 30.91 21.68
C LEU A 16 -62.21 30.21 22.83
N LYS A 17 -62.08 30.72 24.07
CA LYS A 17 -62.80 30.19 25.25
C LYS A 17 -64.26 30.69 25.35
N GLY A 18 -64.64 31.68 24.55
CA GLY A 18 -65.90 32.41 24.71
C GLY A 18 -66.99 32.16 23.67
N THR A 19 -66.70 31.50 22.54
CA THR A 19 -67.74 31.28 21.51
C THR A 19 -67.61 29.91 20.85
N LYS A 20 -68.69 29.12 21.00
CA LYS A 20 -68.93 27.79 20.43
C LYS A 20 -68.10 26.63 21.00
N GLN A 21 -68.27 26.40 22.30
CA GLN A 21 -68.06 25.09 22.93
C GLN A 21 -69.31 24.19 22.79
N LYS A 22 -69.97 24.23 21.63
CA LYS A 22 -71.08 23.35 21.25
C LYS A 22 -70.72 22.73 19.91
N ASP A 23 -70.65 21.39 19.91
CA ASP A 23 -70.48 20.50 18.75
C ASP A 23 -69.09 20.40 18.12
N LEU A 24 -68.05 20.11 18.92
CA LEU A 24 -66.79 19.55 18.40
C LEU A 24 -66.78 18.02 18.57
N SER A 25 -66.68 17.30 17.46
CA SER A 25 -66.60 15.84 17.45
C SER A 25 -65.34 15.37 18.21
N LYS A 26 -65.40 14.18 18.83
CA LYS A 26 -64.25 13.55 19.54
C LYS A 26 -62.96 13.53 18.68
N ASN A 27 -63.11 13.52 17.35
CA ASN A 27 -61.99 13.56 16.41
C ASN A 27 -61.34 14.94 16.30
N ASP A 28 -62.07 16.04 16.43
CA ASP A 28 -61.53 17.40 16.35
C ASP A 28 -60.76 17.77 17.62
N LEU A 29 -61.27 17.34 18.78
CA LEU A 29 -60.55 17.43 20.06
C LEU A 29 -59.25 16.62 20.04
N ARG A 30 -59.25 15.45 19.40
CA ARG A 30 -58.03 14.67 19.18
C ARG A 30 -57.07 15.39 18.24
N LYS A 31 -57.57 15.95 17.13
CA LYS A 31 -56.76 16.69 16.16
C LYS A 31 -56.08 17.90 16.79
N MET A 32 -56.80 18.69 17.59
CA MET A 32 -56.21 19.80 18.35
C MET A 32 -55.17 19.34 19.37
N LYS A 33 -55.40 18.20 20.03
CA LYS A 33 -54.42 17.61 20.96
C LYS A 33 -53.14 17.19 20.22
N TYR A 34 -53.26 16.60 19.03
CA TYR A 34 -52.12 16.21 18.20
C TYR A 34 -51.37 17.43 17.65
N GLU A 35 -52.07 18.45 17.16
CA GLU A 35 -51.43 19.69 16.68
C GLU A 35 -50.67 20.42 17.80
N LYS A 36 -51.21 20.41 19.02
CA LYS A 36 -50.53 20.97 20.20
C LYS A 36 -49.28 20.18 20.56
N GLN A 37 -49.34 18.85 20.49
CA GLN A 37 -48.17 17.98 20.70
C GLN A 37 -47.10 18.16 19.62
N ILE A 38 -47.49 18.37 18.36
CA ILE A 38 -46.55 18.62 17.25
C ILE A 38 -45.82 19.95 17.47
N LYS A 39 -46.54 21.03 17.84
CA LYS A 39 -45.90 22.32 18.14
C LYS A 39 -44.96 22.25 19.34
N GLU A 40 -45.32 21.55 20.41
CA GLU A 40 -44.42 21.32 21.54
C GLU A 40 -43.18 20.49 21.15
N PHE A 41 -43.35 19.54 20.23
CA PHE A 41 -42.25 18.74 19.72
C PHE A 41 -41.32 19.56 18.83
N GLU A 42 -41.86 20.39 17.93
CA GLU A 42 -41.11 21.31 17.07
C GLU A 42 -40.30 22.32 17.89
N ILE A 43 -40.87 22.88 18.95
CA ILE A 43 -40.16 23.78 19.87
C ILE A 43 -39.04 23.03 20.59
N LYS A 44 -39.27 21.79 21.05
CA LYS A 44 -38.23 20.95 21.68
C LYS A 44 -37.15 20.49 20.71
N THR A 45 -37.45 20.32 19.42
CA THR A 45 -36.46 19.98 18.40
C THR A 45 -35.65 21.20 17.98
N ASN A 46 -36.28 22.36 17.78
CA ASN A 46 -35.59 23.60 17.43
C ASN A 46 -34.62 24.07 18.53
N LEU A 47 -34.95 23.83 19.81
CA LEU A 47 -34.04 24.10 20.94
C LEU A 47 -32.86 23.11 21.05
N LYS A 48 -32.88 21.98 20.32
CA LYS A 48 -31.83 20.94 20.36
C LYS A 48 -30.90 20.92 19.14
N GLU A 49 -31.23 21.65 18.06
CA GLU A 49 -30.44 21.65 16.82
C GLU A 49 -29.18 22.54 16.86
N GLU A 50 -28.86 23.19 17.98
CA GLU A 50 -27.62 23.99 18.10
C GLU A 50 -26.34 23.17 18.36
N LYS A 51 -26.37 21.83 18.30
CA LYS A 51 -25.17 20.98 18.54
C LYS A 51 -24.88 20.02 17.41
N ILE A 52 -23.98 20.46 16.54
CA ILE A 52 -23.39 19.70 15.43
C ILE A 52 -22.58 18.51 15.98
N VAL A 53 -23.01 17.29 15.67
CA VAL A 53 -22.29 16.05 15.98
C VAL A 53 -21.45 15.66 14.76
N LEU A 54 -20.12 15.75 14.88
CA LEU A 54 -19.17 15.21 13.90
C LEU A 54 -19.08 13.70 14.06
N SER A 55 -19.46 12.95 13.01
CA SER A 55 -19.24 11.50 12.94
C SER A 55 -18.51 11.09 11.66
N THR A 56 -17.43 10.31 11.86
CA THR A 56 -16.85 9.29 10.97
C THR A 56 -15.92 9.71 9.81
N ASN A 57 -14.61 9.55 10.09
CA ASN A 57 -13.46 9.15 9.23
C ASN A 57 -12.28 10.12 9.37
N PHE A 58 -11.16 9.63 9.90
CA PHE A 58 -9.91 10.39 10.11
C PHE A 58 -9.44 11.13 8.85
N PHE A 59 -9.51 10.49 7.68
CA PHE A 59 -9.16 11.11 6.39
C PHE A 59 -10.13 12.20 5.94
N LYS A 60 -11.45 12.01 6.15
CA LYS A 60 -12.43 13.07 5.90
C LYS A 60 -12.27 14.23 6.88
N ALA A 61 -11.91 13.95 8.13
CA ALA A 61 -11.59 14.98 9.13
C ALA A 61 -10.32 15.75 8.81
N LEU A 62 -9.31 15.15 8.17
CA LEU A 62 -8.09 15.83 7.74
C LEU A 62 -8.37 16.78 6.56
N ILE A 63 -9.07 16.30 5.53
CA ILE A 63 -9.48 17.12 4.37
C ILE A 63 -10.48 18.22 4.79
N PHE A 64 -11.38 17.90 5.73
CA PHE A 64 -12.26 18.88 6.33
C PHE A 64 -11.50 19.87 7.21
N LYS A 65 -10.46 19.47 7.95
CA LYS A 65 -9.60 20.38 8.74
C LYS A 65 -8.79 21.33 7.86
N ILE A 66 -8.34 20.90 6.69
CA ILE A 66 -7.65 21.76 5.71
C ILE A 66 -8.63 22.79 5.13
N ASN A 67 -9.84 22.36 4.76
CA ASN A 67 -10.90 23.28 4.32
C ASN A 67 -11.41 24.19 5.46
N LEU A 68 -11.48 23.66 6.69
CA LEU A 68 -11.87 24.40 7.88
C LEU A 68 -10.75 25.37 8.30
N PHE A 69 -9.47 25.10 8.06
CA PHE A 69 -8.38 26.06 8.32
C PHE A 69 -8.57 27.33 7.49
N PHE A 70 -9.03 27.19 6.25
CA PHE A 70 -9.48 28.31 5.41
C PHE A 70 -10.78 28.97 5.95
N PHE A 71 -11.73 28.18 6.45
CA PHE A 71 -13.03 28.68 6.96
C PHE A 71 -13.00 29.23 8.41
N LYS A 72 -12.01 28.87 9.23
CA LYS A 72 -11.88 29.29 10.65
C LYS A 72 -11.36 30.71 10.79
N LYS A 73 -10.88 31.31 9.69
CA LYS A 73 -10.63 32.75 9.60
C LYS A 73 -11.92 33.57 9.75
N PHE A 74 -13.11 32.97 9.60
CA PHE A 74 -14.36 33.72 9.46
C PHE A 74 -15.47 33.54 10.52
N MET A 75 -15.45 32.62 11.49
CA MET A 75 -16.38 32.69 12.66
C MET A 75 -15.97 31.86 13.89
N PRO A 76 -16.25 32.32 15.14
CA PRO A 76 -15.97 31.59 16.37
C PRO A 76 -17.24 31.09 17.10
N LYS A 77 -17.34 29.79 17.45
CA LYS A 77 -17.92 29.29 18.73
C LYS A 77 -17.83 27.75 18.92
N LYS A 78 -17.84 27.33 20.21
CA LYS A 78 -17.50 26.01 20.80
C LYS A 78 -18.65 24.98 20.79
N ILE A 79 -18.33 23.69 20.62
CA ILE A 79 -19.30 22.56 20.58
C ILE A 79 -19.03 21.53 21.70
N ASN A 80 -20.08 20.92 22.27
CA ASN A 80 -20.04 19.96 23.39
C ASN A 80 -20.88 18.69 23.09
N TYR A 81 -20.44 17.49 23.52
CA TYR A 81 -20.92 16.16 23.07
C TYR A 81 -21.93 15.48 24.02
N SER A 82 -23.05 14.94 23.50
CA SER A 82 -23.71 13.76 24.11
C SER A 82 -24.69 13.04 23.15
N ASN A 83 -24.76 11.71 23.32
CA ASN A 83 -25.71 10.72 22.76
C ASN A 83 -25.43 10.07 21.38
N PHE A 84 -24.33 9.32 21.29
CA PHE A 84 -23.98 8.46 20.14
C PHE A 84 -25.09 7.45 19.76
N LEU A 85 -25.72 6.78 20.73
CA LEU A 85 -26.72 5.74 20.46
C LEU A 85 -28.05 6.31 19.94
N TYR A 86 -28.44 7.50 20.42
CA TYR A 86 -29.62 8.21 19.92
C TYR A 86 -29.37 8.74 18.51
N VAL A 87 -28.22 9.39 18.28
CA VAL A 87 -27.80 9.87 16.95
C VAL A 87 -27.75 8.72 15.94
N ARG A 88 -27.24 7.55 16.32
CA ARG A 88 -27.18 6.39 15.41
C ARG A 88 -28.56 5.81 15.07
N ARG A 89 -29.52 5.85 16.00
CA ARG A 89 -30.92 5.44 15.74
C ARG A 89 -31.65 6.46 14.88
N THR A 90 -31.51 7.75 15.17
CA THR A 90 -32.16 8.80 14.37
C THR A 90 -31.55 8.91 12.98
N GLU A 91 -30.23 8.74 12.80
CA GLU A 91 -29.59 8.65 11.49
C GLU A 91 -30.08 7.45 10.67
N LYS A 92 -30.30 6.30 11.30
CA LYS A 92 -30.86 5.12 10.61
C LYS A 92 -32.28 5.39 10.12
N ILE A 93 -33.12 6.00 10.96
CA ILE A 93 -34.50 6.35 10.61
C ILE A 93 -34.51 7.43 9.53
N LYS A 94 -33.71 8.49 9.67
CA LYS A 94 -33.53 9.58 8.70
C LYS A 94 -33.01 9.08 7.35
N LYS A 95 -32.04 8.17 7.32
CA LYS A 95 -31.59 7.50 6.08
C LYS A 95 -32.69 6.67 5.43
N LYS A 96 -33.59 6.08 6.21
CA LYS A 96 -34.71 5.26 5.71
C LYS A 96 -35.82 6.15 5.14
N THR A 97 -36.19 7.25 5.80
CA THR A 97 -37.16 8.23 5.27
C THR A 97 -36.62 9.00 4.07
N LEU A 98 -35.37 9.44 4.10
CA LEU A 98 -34.74 10.13 2.96
C LEU A 98 -34.52 9.20 1.74
N LYS A 99 -34.39 7.87 1.95
CA LYS A 99 -34.38 6.89 0.85
C LYS A 99 -35.76 6.74 0.21
N LEU A 100 -36.83 6.86 1.00
CA LEU A 100 -38.22 6.76 0.55
C LEU A 100 -38.69 8.07 -0.11
N ALA A 101 -38.08 9.21 0.22
CA ALA A 101 -38.39 10.53 -0.35
C ALA A 101 -37.63 10.88 -1.63
N GLY A 102 -36.79 9.99 -2.18
CA GLY A 102 -36.01 10.24 -3.42
C GLY A 102 -34.77 11.13 -3.28
N ASP A 103 -34.61 11.85 -2.17
CA ASP A 103 -33.61 12.94 -2.01
C ASP A 103 -32.15 12.52 -1.69
N ILE A 104 -31.80 11.23 -1.69
CA ILE A 104 -30.40 10.78 -1.43
C ILE A 104 -29.66 10.34 -2.69
N TRP A 105 -30.36 9.99 -3.77
CA TRP A 105 -29.72 9.35 -4.92
C TRP A 105 -28.66 10.26 -5.55
N TYR A 106 -28.95 11.54 -5.75
CA TYR A 106 -28.00 12.53 -6.29
C TYR A 106 -26.79 12.78 -5.37
N LYS A 107 -26.96 12.77 -4.04
CA LYS A 107 -25.83 12.93 -3.10
C LYS A 107 -24.89 11.72 -3.11
N ASN A 108 -25.44 10.51 -3.22
CA ASN A 108 -24.64 9.31 -3.36
C ASN A 108 -23.95 9.27 -4.72
N ILE A 109 -24.64 9.59 -5.82
CA ILE A 109 -24.03 9.71 -7.15
C ILE A 109 -22.91 10.73 -7.15
N PHE A 110 -23.14 11.94 -6.65
CA PHE A 110 -22.11 12.97 -6.61
C PHE A 110 -20.88 12.52 -5.79
N SER A 111 -21.11 11.87 -4.65
CA SER A 111 -20.04 11.29 -3.82
C SER A 111 -19.32 10.11 -4.49
N THR A 112 -20.02 9.35 -5.32
CA THR A 112 -19.44 8.24 -6.08
C THR A 112 -18.63 8.79 -7.26
N SER A 113 -19.19 9.73 -8.03
CA SER A 113 -18.52 10.40 -9.14
C SER A 113 -17.24 11.10 -8.70
N ILE A 114 -17.25 11.87 -7.60
CA ILE A 114 -16.02 12.51 -7.09
C ILE A 114 -14.96 11.46 -6.72
N ASN A 115 -15.35 10.33 -6.11
CA ASN A 115 -14.42 9.25 -5.77
C ASN A 115 -13.84 8.62 -7.03
N TRP A 116 -14.65 8.32 -8.05
CA TRP A 116 -14.19 7.77 -9.32
C TRP A 116 -13.26 8.74 -10.04
N THR A 117 -13.57 10.04 -10.09
CA THR A 117 -12.70 11.05 -10.68
C THR A 117 -11.34 11.08 -9.99
N ILE A 118 -11.32 11.11 -8.65
CA ILE A 118 -10.07 11.08 -7.88
C ILE A 118 -9.27 9.80 -8.19
N LEU A 119 -9.93 8.64 -8.20
CA LEU A 119 -9.27 7.36 -8.50
C LEU A 119 -8.70 7.33 -9.93
N ILE A 120 -9.41 7.86 -10.91
CA ILE A 120 -8.94 7.94 -12.31
C ILE A 120 -7.75 8.88 -12.41
N VAL A 121 -7.81 10.06 -11.78
CA VAL A 121 -6.69 11.02 -11.80
C VAL A 121 -5.46 10.40 -11.15
N MET A 122 -5.61 9.74 -9.99
CA MET A 122 -4.51 9.04 -9.33
C MET A 122 -3.95 7.90 -10.20
N PHE A 123 -4.83 7.15 -10.87
CA PHE A 123 -4.42 6.09 -11.80
C PHE A 123 -3.60 6.64 -12.97
N VAL A 124 -4.05 7.73 -13.59
CA VAL A 124 -3.33 8.37 -14.71
C VAL A 124 -1.96 8.88 -14.25
N ILE A 125 -1.89 9.57 -13.11
CA ILE A 125 -0.62 10.06 -12.55
C ILE A 125 0.34 8.90 -12.27
N MET A 126 -0.16 7.78 -11.75
CA MET A 126 0.65 6.61 -11.42
C MET A 126 1.13 5.85 -12.66
N ILE A 127 0.30 5.72 -13.69
CA ILE A 127 0.63 4.97 -14.92
C ILE A 127 1.52 5.79 -15.86
N PHE A 128 1.47 7.13 -15.76
CA PHE A 128 2.15 8.03 -16.69
C PHE A 128 3.66 7.78 -16.82
N PRO A 129 4.46 7.59 -15.75
CA PRO A 129 5.88 7.28 -15.88
C PRO A 129 6.14 5.95 -16.61
N PHE A 130 5.29 4.94 -16.40
CA PHE A 130 5.41 3.65 -17.10
C PHE A 130 5.03 3.76 -18.57
N TYR A 131 4.00 4.55 -18.87
CA TYR A 131 3.64 4.90 -20.24
C TYR A 131 4.80 5.60 -20.95
N TRP A 132 5.37 6.62 -20.32
CA TRP A 132 6.50 7.37 -20.87
C TRP A 132 7.72 6.50 -21.10
N MET A 133 8.04 5.63 -20.14
CA MET A 133 9.13 4.66 -20.24
C MET A 133 8.93 3.72 -21.44
N LEU A 134 7.72 3.16 -21.58
CA LEU A 134 7.39 2.25 -22.66
C LEU A 134 7.41 2.95 -24.03
N ILE A 135 6.81 4.12 -24.17
CA ILE A 135 6.80 4.82 -25.46
C ILE A 135 8.21 5.27 -25.86
N THR A 136 8.98 5.78 -24.90
CA THR A 136 10.34 6.27 -25.17
C THR A 136 11.30 5.13 -25.56
N SER A 137 11.08 3.91 -25.07
CA SER A 137 11.92 2.76 -25.43
C SER A 137 11.75 2.29 -26.88
N PHE A 138 10.64 2.63 -27.54
CA PHE A 138 10.40 2.30 -28.96
C PHE A 138 10.80 3.42 -29.94
N LYS A 139 11.29 4.57 -29.44
CA LYS A 139 11.73 5.67 -30.30
C LYS A 139 13.12 5.44 -30.87
N SER A 140 13.35 5.94 -32.09
CA SER A 140 14.68 5.99 -32.70
C SER A 140 15.65 6.89 -31.91
N TYR A 141 16.96 6.65 -32.02
CA TYR A 141 17.99 7.45 -31.32
C TYR A 141 17.92 8.94 -31.65
N SER A 142 17.65 9.28 -32.90
CA SER A 142 17.48 10.66 -33.37
C SER A 142 16.27 11.36 -32.77
N GLU A 143 15.25 10.62 -32.32
CA GLU A 143 14.02 11.20 -31.77
C GLU A 143 14.13 11.59 -30.29
N VAL A 144 15.15 11.07 -29.61
CA VAL A 144 15.33 11.20 -28.16
C VAL A 144 16.57 12.03 -27.82
N ASP A 145 17.22 12.61 -28.84
CA ASP A 145 18.34 13.50 -28.67
C ASP A 145 17.91 14.79 -27.92
N PRO A 146 18.48 15.10 -26.75
CA PRO A 146 18.17 16.32 -26.00
C PRO A 146 18.55 17.61 -26.76
N SER A 147 19.33 17.53 -27.84
CA SER A 147 19.62 18.67 -28.71
C SER A 147 18.40 19.14 -29.54
N ILE A 148 17.40 18.27 -29.73
CA ILE A 148 16.21 18.54 -30.54
C ILE A 148 15.06 18.98 -29.63
N LYS A 149 14.67 20.25 -29.72
CA LYS A 149 13.49 20.77 -28.99
C LYS A 149 12.21 20.29 -29.65
N ARG A 150 11.56 19.28 -29.05
CA ARG A 150 10.23 18.79 -29.45
C ARG A 150 9.15 19.34 -28.53
N GLY A 151 7.95 19.54 -29.09
CA GLY A 151 6.77 19.92 -28.30
C GLY A 151 6.35 18.79 -27.36
N PHE A 152 5.63 19.13 -26.27
CA PHE A 152 5.10 18.11 -25.33
C PHE A 152 4.27 17.04 -26.04
N TRP A 153 3.44 17.43 -27.01
CA TRP A 153 2.57 16.52 -27.75
C TRP A 153 3.35 15.58 -28.68
N GLU A 154 4.39 16.09 -29.34
CA GLU A 154 5.30 15.32 -30.21
C GLU A 154 6.13 14.31 -29.43
N MET A 155 6.44 14.59 -28.15
CA MET A 155 7.14 13.63 -27.31
C MET A 155 6.23 12.53 -26.76
N MET A 156 4.91 12.70 -26.78
CA MET A 156 4.01 11.71 -26.19
C MET A 156 3.73 10.52 -27.12
N TRP A 157 4.03 10.63 -28.41
CA TRP A 157 3.92 9.56 -29.41
C TRP A 157 5.24 9.41 -30.17
N PRO A 158 5.64 8.18 -30.57
CA PRO A 158 6.80 7.98 -31.42
C PRO A 158 6.48 8.38 -32.87
N GLU A 159 7.40 9.03 -33.56
CA GLU A 159 7.25 9.32 -35.00
C GLU A 159 7.50 8.05 -35.81
N SER A 160 8.50 7.26 -35.38
CA SER A 160 8.81 5.95 -35.92
C SER A 160 8.89 4.92 -34.79
N TRP A 161 8.20 3.79 -34.98
CA TRP A 161 8.33 2.64 -34.10
C TRP A 161 9.58 1.88 -34.50
N SER A 162 10.61 1.90 -33.65
CA SER A 162 11.88 1.21 -33.88
C SER A 162 12.13 0.15 -32.81
N LEU A 163 12.49 -1.05 -33.25
CA LEU A 163 13.00 -2.13 -32.39
C LEU A 163 14.53 -2.17 -32.33
N GLN A 164 15.20 -1.21 -32.98
CA GLN A 164 16.65 -1.18 -33.07
C GLN A 164 17.30 -1.10 -31.68
N VAL A 165 16.75 -0.25 -30.80
CA VAL A 165 17.22 -0.12 -29.41
C VAL A 165 17.21 -1.45 -28.66
N TYR A 166 16.18 -2.27 -28.86
CA TYR A 166 16.10 -3.59 -28.24
C TYR A 166 17.11 -4.56 -28.84
N ARG A 167 17.29 -4.55 -30.18
CA ARG A 167 18.30 -5.38 -30.85
C ARG A 167 19.70 -5.01 -30.37
N ASP A 168 20.05 -3.73 -30.43
CA ASP A 168 21.33 -3.20 -29.97
C ASP A 168 21.56 -3.50 -28.48
N MET A 169 20.51 -3.47 -27.66
CA MET A 169 20.60 -3.82 -26.24
C MET A 169 20.82 -5.32 -26.02
N PHE A 170 20.23 -6.21 -26.81
CA PHE A 170 20.48 -7.67 -26.69
C PHE A 170 21.81 -8.08 -27.34
N GLU A 171 22.21 -7.39 -28.40
CA GLU A 171 23.54 -7.48 -29.02
C GLU A 171 24.60 -6.74 -28.20
N PHE A 172 24.19 -5.93 -27.22
CA PHE A 172 25.11 -5.24 -26.32
C PHE A 172 25.95 -6.27 -25.59
N VAL A 173 27.19 -6.34 -26.04
CA VAL A 173 28.26 -7.09 -25.45
C VAL A 173 29.07 -6.11 -24.62
N ASN A 174 29.02 -6.27 -23.30
CA ASN A 174 29.99 -5.59 -22.45
C ASN A 174 31.30 -6.37 -22.54
N THR A 175 32.19 -5.96 -23.43
CA THR A 175 33.54 -6.51 -23.56
C THR A 175 34.30 -6.14 -22.29
N THR A 176 34.30 -7.04 -21.32
CA THR A 176 35.12 -6.88 -20.13
C THR A 176 36.58 -7.14 -20.52
N SER A 177 37.54 -6.47 -19.87
CA SER A 177 39.01 -6.60 -20.08
C SER A 177 39.56 -8.05 -20.04
N SER A 178 38.72 -9.04 -19.73
CA SER A 178 39.02 -10.48 -19.64
C SER A 178 38.51 -11.31 -20.84
N ASN A 179 38.30 -10.73 -22.03
CA ASN A 179 37.83 -11.46 -23.24
C ASN A 179 36.50 -12.23 -23.05
N LYS A 180 35.65 -11.81 -22.10
CA LYS A 180 34.34 -12.41 -21.88
C LYS A 180 33.27 -11.40 -22.19
N ASP A 181 32.63 -11.63 -23.31
CA ASP A 181 31.46 -10.91 -23.78
C ASP A 181 30.28 -11.20 -22.86
N ILE A 182 29.93 -10.25 -21.98
CA ILE A 182 28.74 -10.38 -21.14
C ILE A 182 27.57 -9.78 -21.90
N THR A 183 26.74 -10.65 -22.49
CA THR A 183 25.48 -10.28 -23.15
C THR A 183 24.45 -9.80 -22.13
N PHE A 184 23.55 -8.90 -22.54
CA PHE A 184 22.40 -8.46 -21.76
C PHE A 184 21.59 -9.62 -21.12
N SER A 185 21.40 -10.70 -21.86
CA SER A 185 20.73 -11.93 -21.38
C SER A 185 21.36 -12.49 -20.10
N ARG A 186 22.68 -12.35 -19.94
CA ARG A 186 23.39 -12.82 -18.75
C ARG A 186 23.11 -11.93 -17.54
N PHE A 187 23.04 -10.61 -17.71
CA PHE A 187 22.63 -9.70 -16.63
C PHE A 187 21.22 -10.03 -16.13
N PHE A 188 20.30 -10.33 -17.05
CA PHE A 188 18.95 -10.75 -16.71
C PHE A 188 18.94 -12.06 -15.94
N PHE A 189 19.62 -13.08 -16.45
CA PHE A 189 19.73 -14.37 -15.79
C PHE A 189 20.34 -14.24 -14.40
N ASN A 190 21.48 -13.56 -14.26
CA ASN A 190 22.16 -13.36 -12.98
C ASN A 190 21.25 -12.65 -11.98
N SER A 191 20.60 -11.56 -12.37
CA SER A 191 19.73 -10.79 -11.48
C SER A 191 18.57 -11.64 -10.95
N PHE A 192 17.92 -12.39 -11.82
CA PHE A 192 16.82 -13.27 -11.45
C PHE A 192 17.29 -14.47 -10.61
N PHE A 193 18.38 -15.11 -11.01
CA PHE A 193 18.98 -16.24 -10.32
C PHE A 193 19.43 -15.86 -8.91
N ILE A 194 20.16 -14.75 -8.76
CA ILE A 194 20.61 -14.22 -7.47
C ILE A 194 19.40 -13.89 -6.60
N ALA A 195 18.36 -13.23 -7.14
CA ALA A 195 17.16 -12.90 -6.38
C ALA A 195 16.39 -14.14 -5.90
N ILE A 196 16.24 -15.19 -6.70
CA ILE A 196 15.60 -16.44 -6.26
C ILE A 196 16.46 -17.15 -5.21
N LEU A 197 17.75 -17.26 -5.46
CA LEU A 197 18.64 -18.02 -4.58
C LEU A 197 18.81 -17.33 -3.22
N SER A 198 19.01 -16.01 -3.20
CA SER A 198 19.13 -15.23 -1.97
C SER A 198 17.86 -15.32 -1.13
N THR A 199 16.70 -15.13 -1.76
CA THR A 199 15.40 -15.19 -1.07
C THR A 199 15.04 -16.57 -0.60
N GLY A 200 15.28 -17.60 -1.41
CA GLY A 200 15.03 -18.99 -1.03
C GLY A 200 15.82 -19.38 0.21
N ILE A 201 17.12 -19.10 0.23
CA ILE A 201 17.99 -19.41 1.37
C ILE A 201 17.60 -18.57 2.60
N GLN A 202 17.37 -17.27 2.42
CA GLN A 202 16.90 -16.38 3.49
C GLN A 202 15.60 -16.86 4.12
N LEU A 203 14.63 -17.29 3.31
CA LEU A 203 13.34 -17.79 3.79
C LEU A 203 13.50 -19.10 4.55
N ILE A 204 14.31 -20.04 4.05
CA ILE A 204 14.57 -21.30 4.76
C ILE A 204 15.10 -21.01 6.16
N VAL A 205 16.10 -20.14 6.27
CA VAL A 205 16.67 -19.73 7.57
C VAL A 205 15.65 -19.00 8.43
N SER A 206 14.84 -18.11 7.84
CA SER A 206 13.82 -17.34 8.55
C SER A 206 12.66 -18.20 9.05
N ILE A 207 12.23 -19.21 8.29
CA ILE A 207 11.16 -20.14 8.66
C ILE A 207 11.63 -21.02 9.82
N ILE A 208 12.84 -21.58 9.72
CA ILE A 208 13.42 -22.40 10.78
C ILE A 208 13.63 -21.55 12.05
N GLY A 209 14.23 -20.37 11.91
CA GLY A 209 14.44 -19.44 13.02
C GLY A 209 13.12 -18.98 13.65
N GLY A 210 12.12 -18.66 12.83
CA GLY A 210 10.79 -18.27 13.30
C GLY A 210 10.08 -19.39 14.07
N PHE A 211 10.19 -20.63 13.59
CA PHE A 211 9.63 -21.80 14.28
C PHE A 211 10.39 -22.13 15.58
N ALA A 212 11.72 -21.93 15.60
CA ALA A 212 12.53 -22.05 16.80
C ALA A 212 12.08 -21.02 17.86
N ILE A 213 11.95 -19.74 17.48
CA ILE A 213 11.47 -18.66 18.36
C ILE A 213 10.05 -18.96 18.88
N TYR A 214 9.17 -19.51 18.06
CA TYR A 214 7.83 -19.93 18.47
C TYR A 214 7.84 -21.01 19.58
N ASN A 215 8.77 -21.96 19.49
CA ASN A 215 8.90 -23.04 20.48
C ASN A 215 9.77 -22.64 21.69
N TRP A 216 10.54 -21.56 21.58
CA TRP A 216 11.46 -21.09 22.60
C TRP A 216 10.70 -20.45 23.79
N ARG A 217 10.39 -21.26 24.80
CA ARG A 217 9.70 -20.81 26.03
C ARG A 217 10.66 -20.70 27.22
N THR A 218 11.71 -19.90 27.09
CA THR A 218 12.60 -19.59 28.22
C THR A 218 12.31 -18.20 28.80
N LYS A 219 12.73 -17.96 30.05
CA LYS A 219 12.60 -16.67 30.73
C LYS A 219 13.28 -15.51 29.97
N PHE A 220 14.26 -15.82 29.11
CA PHE A 220 15.01 -14.85 28.32
C PHE A 220 14.41 -14.53 26.95
N ASN A 221 13.26 -15.11 26.59
CA ASN A 221 12.62 -14.86 25.29
C ASN A 221 12.36 -13.36 25.07
N SER A 222 11.89 -12.64 26.09
CA SER A 222 11.67 -11.19 25.99
C SER A 222 12.95 -10.41 25.69
N VAL A 223 14.08 -10.80 26.28
CA VAL A 223 15.39 -10.16 26.04
C VAL A 223 15.86 -10.43 24.61
N PHE A 224 15.73 -11.67 24.15
CA PHE A 224 16.09 -12.04 22.78
C PHE A 224 15.26 -11.29 21.74
N MET A 225 13.95 -11.17 21.96
CA MET A 225 13.06 -10.39 21.08
C MET A 225 13.44 -8.91 21.08
N ILE A 226 13.77 -8.32 22.24
CA ILE A 226 14.28 -6.94 22.32
C ILE A 226 15.55 -6.78 21.50
N ILE A 227 16.52 -7.69 21.63
CA ILE A 227 17.77 -7.65 20.86
C ILE A 227 17.49 -7.73 19.35
N MET A 228 16.63 -8.66 18.91
CA MET A 228 16.23 -8.76 17.50
C MET A 228 15.62 -7.45 17.00
N PHE A 229 14.69 -6.85 17.74
CA PHE A 229 14.10 -5.58 17.32
C PHE A 229 15.12 -4.45 17.27
N SER A 230 16.04 -4.37 18.24
CA SER A 230 17.13 -3.39 18.23
C SER A 230 18.00 -3.51 16.98
N ILE A 231 18.31 -4.74 16.54
CA ILE A 231 19.06 -4.98 15.30
C ILE A 231 18.26 -4.51 14.08
N MET A 232 16.95 -4.74 14.05
CA MET A 232 16.06 -4.32 12.96
C MET A 232 15.92 -2.79 12.87
N MET A 233 16.14 -2.05 13.96
CA MET A 233 16.13 -0.58 13.95
C MET A 233 17.37 0.02 13.29
N VAL A 234 18.47 -0.74 13.20
CA VAL A 234 19.67 -0.29 12.49
C VAL A 234 19.40 -0.35 10.98
N PRO A 235 19.51 0.77 10.25
CA PRO A 235 19.29 0.77 8.81
C PRO A 235 20.35 -0.10 8.13
N GLY A 236 19.93 -0.89 7.14
CA GLY A 236 20.82 -1.80 6.41
C GLY A 236 22.04 -1.11 5.79
N GLU A 237 21.88 0.16 5.37
CA GLU A 237 22.96 0.98 4.81
C GLU A 237 24.05 1.34 5.83
N ALA A 238 23.71 1.49 7.11
CA ALA A 238 24.72 1.71 8.16
C ALA A 238 25.58 0.46 8.39
N MET A 239 25.02 -0.73 8.12
CA MET A 239 25.73 -2.01 8.21
C MET A 239 26.60 -2.31 6.98
N LEU A 240 26.53 -1.48 5.93
CA LEU A 240 27.21 -1.71 4.67
C LEU A 240 28.72 -1.90 4.84
N LEU A 241 29.38 -0.96 5.53
CA LEU A 241 30.82 -0.98 5.72
C LEU A 241 31.27 -2.22 6.49
N GLY A 242 30.52 -2.61 7.54
CA GLY A 242 30.80 -3.83 8.29
C GLY A 242 30.62 -5.10 7.47
N ARG A 243 29.58 -5.17 6.62
CA ARG A 243 29.40 -6.30 5.70
C ARG A 243 30.52 -6.35 4.66
N TYR A 244 30.92 -5.20 4.12
CA TYR A 244 32.01 -5.10 3.16
C TYR A 244 33.34 -5.60 3.75
N THR A 245 33.72 -5.12 4.94
CA THR A 245 34.96 -5.57 5.60
C THR A 245 34.95 -7.06 5.88
N LEU A 246 33.80 -7.63 6.28
CA LEU A 246 33.64 -9.08 6.44
C LEU A 246 33.86 -9.83 5.11
N MET A 247 33.31 -9.35 3.99
CA MET A 247 33.51 -10.01 2.69
C MET A 247 34.96 -9.92 2.21
N VAL A 248 35.65 -8.82 2.49
CA VAL A 248 37.09 -8.66 2.22
C VAL A 248 37.91 -9.64 3.06
N GLN A 249 37.65 -9.72 4.36
CA GLN A 249 38.35 -10.63 5.28
C GLN A 249 38.14 -12.10 4.93
N LEU A 250 36.95 -12.46 4.45
CA LEU A 250 36.64 -13.81 3.99
C LEU A 250 37.16 -14.13 2.58
N GLY A 251 37.67 -13.12 1.86
CA GLY A 251 38.12 -13.28 0.47
C GLY A 251 36.98 -13.57 -0.52
N TRP A 252 35.73 -13.23 -0.18
CA TRP A 252 34.55 -13.50 -1.01
C TRP A 252 34.24 -12.41 -2.03
N MET A 253 35.06 -11.36 -2.09
CA MET A 253 34.93 -10.30 -3.08
C MET A 253 34.85 -10.87 -4.49
N ASN A 254 34.03 -10.27 -5.36
CA ASN A 254 33.83 -10.73 -6.73
C ASN A 254 33.15 -12.10 -6.91
N THR A 255 32.58 -12.69 -5.85
CA THR A 255 31.93 -14.01 -5.90
C THR A 255 30.42 -13.96 -5.64
N LEU A 256 29.70 -14.98 -6.09
CA LEU A 256 28.26 -15.17 -5.80
C LEU A 256 27.98 -15.15 -4.27
N MET A 257 28.89 -15.68 -3.45
CA MET A 257 28.74 -15.77 -2.00
C MET A 257 28.61 -14.39 -1.36
N ALA A 258 29.36 -13.39 -1.86
CA ALA A 258 29.26 -12.01 -1.38
C ALA A 258 27.88 -11.38 -1.64
N LEU A 259 27.13 -11.84 -2.66
CA LEU A 259 25.79 -11.31 -2.94
C LEU A 259 24.70 -11.95 -2.09
N ILE A 260 24.94 -13.14 -1.56
CA ILE A 260 23.89 -13.96 -0.92
C ILE A 260 24.06 -13.96 0.60
N VAL A 261 25.24 -14.38 1.09
CA VAL A 261 25.44 -14.74 2.49
C VAL A 261 25.09 -13.61 3.49
N PRO A 262 25.45 -12.34 3.24
CA PRO A 262 25.16 -11.25 4.18
C PRO A 262 23.67 -10.99 4.46
N PHE A 263 22.78 -11.48 3.59
CA PHE A 263 21.34 -11.19 3.65
C PHE A 263 20.49 -12.37 4.14
N ILE A 264 21.10 -13.55 4.32
CA ILE A 264 20.37 -14.76 4.76
C ILE A 264 19.76 -14.56 6.16
N GLY A 265 20.48 -13.88 7.05
CA GLY A 265 20.07 -13.60 8.43
C GLY A 265 19.09 -12.42 8.58
N ASN A 266 18.02 -12.38 7.79
CA ASN A 266 17.08 -11.26 7.83
C ASN A 266 16.13 -11.35 9.04
N VAL A 267 16.41 -10.51 10.05
CA VAL A 267 15.67 -10.43 11.32
C VAL A 267 14.19 -10.11 11.12
N PHE A 268 13.86 -9.20 10.20
CA PHE A 268 12.47 -8.83 9.90
C PHE A 268 11.67 -10.02 9.38
N THR A 269 12.24 -10.77 8.43
CA THR A 269 11.58 -11.95 7.85
C THR A 269 11.42 -13.06 8.88
N MET A 270 12.45 -13.30 9.69
CA MET A 270 12.40 -14.27 10.78
C MET A 270 11.31 -13.92 11.82
N TYR A 271 11.16 -12.64 12.14
CA TYR A 271 10.11 -12.16 13.03
C TYR A 271 8.71 -12.29 12.43
N LEU A 272 8.54 -12.02 11.13
CA LEU A 272 7.26 -12.28 10.44
C LEU A 272 6.87 -13.76 10.51
N MET A 273 7.83 -14.66 10.31
CA MET A 273 7.59 -16.11 10.42
C MET A 273 7.21 -16.51 11.85
N SER A 274 7.93 -16.02 12.87
CA SER A 274 7.59 -16.33 14.26
C SER A 274 6.18 -15.84 14.63
N ASN A 275 5.82 -14.63 14.23
CA ASN A 275 4.48 -14.08 14.43
C ASN A 275 3.39 -14.91 13.75
N ALA A 276 3.66 -15.41 12.53
CA ALA A 276 2.71 -16.27 11.84
C ALA A 276 2.50 -17.60 12.58
N PHE A 277 3.56 -18.21 13.11
CA PHE A 277 3.45 -19.41 13.94
C PHE A 277 2.75 -19.15 15.27
N TYR A 278 3.00 -18.01 15.92
CA TYR A 278 2.30 -17.61 17.15
C TYR A 278 0.80 -17.37 16.94
N ALA A 279 0.39 -16.95 15.74
CA ALA A 279 -1.01 -16.75 15.39
C ALA A 279 -1.80 -18.06 15.20
N LEU A 280 -1.13 -19.22 15.12
CA LEU A 280 -1.79 -20.51 15.07
C LEU A 280 -2.44 -20.85 16.42
N ASN A 281 -3.62 -21.48 16.38
CA ASN A 281 -4.28 -21.92 17.61
C ASN A 281 -3.37 -22.91 18.37
N LYS A 282 -3.14 -22.67 19.66
CA LYS A 282 -2.34 -23.54 20.54
C LYS A 282 -2.89 -24.97 20.62
N ASP A 283 -4.20 -25.13 20.43
CA ASP A 283 -4.86 -26.44 20.44
C ASP A 283 -4.48 -27.29 19.22
N LEU A 284 -4.09 -26.66 18.11
CA LEU A 284 -3.64 -27.36 16.91
C LEU A 284 -2.39 -28.22 17.19
N LYS A 285 -1.45 -27.66 17.97
CA LYS A 285 -0.24 -28.37 18.40
C LYS A 285 -0.55 -29.49 19.40
N ARG A 286 -1.55 -29.29 20.27
CA ARG A 286 -1.99 -30.30 21.25
C ARG A 286 -2.68 -31.48 20.56
N ALA A 287 -3.60 -31.19 19.64
CA ALA A 287 -4.29 -32.20 18.83
C ALA A 287 -3.29 -33.04 18.02
N ALA A 288 -2.35 -32.39 17.32
CA ALA A 288 -1.30 -33.12 16.59
C ALA A 288 -0.45 -34.04 17.48
N LYS A 289 -0.19 -33.63 18.73
CA LYS A 289 0.52 -34.48 19.70
C LYS A 289 -0.33 -35.68 20.16
N MET A 290 -1.64 -35.51 20.28
CA MET A 290 -2.57 -36.62 20.57
C MET A 290 -2.65 -37.60 19.39
N ASP A 291 -2.53 -37.11 18.15
CA ASP A 291 -2.45 -37.92 16.92
C ASP A 291 -1.07 -38.60 16.74
N GLY A 292 -0.16 -38.48 17.71
CA GLY A 292 1.16 -39.12 17.68
C GLY A 292 2.20 -38.45 16.78
N LEU A 293 1.94 -37.25 16.25
CA LEU A 293 2.89 -36.54 15.41
C LEU A 293 4.07 -36.02 16.23
N ASN A 294 5.29 -36.31 15.77
CA ASN A 294 6.50 -35.68 16.32
C ASN A 294 6.59 -34.19 15.90
N SER A 295 7.37 -33.38 16.61
CA SER A 295 7.53 -31.94 16.39
C SER A 295 7.95 -31.58 14.96
N MET A 296 8.83 -32.37 14.33
CA MET A 296 9.23 -32.15 12.93
C MET A 296 8.09 -32.47 11.95
N GLN A 297 7.30 -33.50 12.25
CA GLN A 297 6.13 -33.84 11.44
C GLN A 297 5.04 -32.78 11.58
N TYR A 298 4.80 -32.27 12.80
CA TYR A 298 3.93 -31.11 13.04
C TYR A 298 4.40 -29.88 12.26
N PHE A 299 5.70 -29.60 12.28
CA PHE A 299 6.29 -28.49 11.53
C PHE A 299 6.01 -28.60 10.03
N LEU A 300 6.41 -29.71 9.39
CA LEU A 300 6.29 -29.88 7.94
C LEU A 300 4.86 -30.07 7.45
N LYS A 301 4.04 -30.86 8.16
CA LYS A 301 2.70 -31.26 7.67
C LYS A 301 1.59 -30.29 8.07
N ILE A 302 1.75 -29.56 9.17
CA ILE A 302 0.65 -28.76 9.75
C ILE A 302 1.04 -27.29 9.84
N ALA A 303 2.14 -26.97 10.55
CA ALA A 303 2.49 -25.58 10.83
C ALA A 303 2.91 -24.84 9.56
N LEU A 304 3.75 -25.45 8.72
CA LEU A 304 4.30 -24.82 7.52
C LEU A 304 3.21 -24.52 6.46
N PRO A 305 2.30 -25.45 6.09
CA PRO A 305 1.20 -25.16 5.17
C PRO A 305 0.23 -24.11 5.73
N ALA A 306 0.01 -24.09 7.04
CA ALA A 306 -0.90 -23.14 7.69
C ALA A 306 -0.43 -21.68 7.57
N ILE A 307 0.88 -21.43 7.49
CA ILE A 307 1.44 -20.09 7.31
C ILE A 307 1.88 -19.78 5.86
N SER A 308 1.45 -20.60 4.89
CA SER A 308 1.81 -20.46 3.47
C SER A 308 1.58 -19.05 2.91
N ALA A 309 0.50 -18.37 3.32
CA ALA A 309 0.24 -16.99 2.92
C ALA A 309 1.37 -16.04 3.38
N THR A 310 1.85 -16.18 4.62
CA THR A 310 2.97 -15.38 5.13
C THR A 310 4.26 -15.69 4.38
N ILE A 311 4.54 -16.98 4.12
CA ILE A 311 5.74 -17.42 3.36
C ILE A 311 5.75 -16.76 1.98
N ILE A 312 4.62 -16.81 1.27
CA ILE A 312 4.48 -16.19 -0.06
C ILE A 312 4.66 -14.68 0.02
N THR A 313 4.05 -14.00 1.00
CA THR A 313 4.21 -12.55 1.13
C THR A 313 5.66 -12.16 1.42
N SER A 314 6.36 -12.90 2.28
CA SER A 314 7.77 -12.65 2.58
C SER A 314 8.67 -12.95 1.39
N PHE A 315 8.36 -13.99 0.60
CA PHE A 315 9.07 -14.28 -0.64
C PHE A 315 9.01 -13.08 -1.61
N ILE A 316 7.82 -12.54 -1.84
CA ILE A 316 7.64 -11.41 -2.77
C ILE A 316 8.41 -10.18 -2.28
N ILE A 317 8.29 -9.85 -0.99
CA ILE A 317 8.97 -8.69 -0.40
C ILE A 317 10.48 -8.85 -0.56
N SER A 318 11.05 -9.98 -0.14
CA SER A 318 12.50 -10.20 -0.21
C SER A 318 13.00 -10.34 -1.66
N PHE A 319 12.18 -10.85 -2.57
CA PHE A 319 12.53 -10.93 -4.00
C PHE A 319 12.63 -9.55 -4.63
N ILE A 320 11.66 -8.68 -4.35
CA ILE A 320 11.68 -7.29 -4.78
C ILE A 320 12.89 -6.56 -4.19
N GLU A 321 13.20 -6.77 -2.91
CA GLU A 321 14.39 -6.20 -2.25
C GLU A 321 15.70 -6.67 -2.93
N SER A 322 15.84 -7.97 -3.17
CA SER A 322 17.05 -8.52 -3.78
C SER A 322 17.22 -8.06 -5.23
N GLN A 323 16.13 -7.97 -6.00
CA GLN A 323 16.19 -7.54 -7.39
C GLN A 323 16.38 -6.02 -7.52
N ASN A 324 15.90 -5.21 -6.57
CA ASN A 324 16.13 -3.75 -6.56
C ASN A 324 17.49 -3.36 -5.97
N SER A 325 18.28 -4.31 -5.48
CA SER A 325 19.57 -4.02 -4.86
C SER A 325 20.58 -3.51 -5.89
N VAL A 326 20.98 -2.24 -5.73
CA VAL A 326 22.04 -1.61 -6.53
C VAL A 326 23.31 -1.47 -5.69
N LEU A 327 23.18 -0.84 -4.53
CA LEU A 327 24.28 -0.31 -3.74
C LEU A 327 25.23 -1.40 -3.21
N TRP A 328 24.68 -2.52 -2.75
CA TRP A 328 25.52 -3.65 -2.31
C TRP A 328 26.27 -4.32 -3.48
N PRO A 329 25.61 -4.78 -4.55
CA PRO A 329 26.31 -5.41 -5.69
C PRO A 329 27.44 -4.56 -6.27
N ILE A 330 27.24 -3.25 -6.48
CA ILE A 330 28.29 -2.36 -7.01
C ILE A 330 29.49 -2.19 -6.07
N THR A 331 29.31 -2.46 -4.78
CA THR A 331 30.36 -2.31 -3.76
C THR A 331 31.21 -3.58 -3.67
N VAL A 332 30.63 -4.77 -3.88
CA VAL A 332 31.35 -6.06 -3.73
C VAL A 332 31.78 -6.71 -5.04
N MET A 333 31.24 -6.25 -6.17
CA MET A 333 31.57 -6.74 -7.50
C MET A 333 32.48 -5.78 -8.24
N ARG A 334 33.52 -6.33 -8.88
CA ARG A 334 34.43 -5.58 -9.75
C ARG A 334 34.02 -5.74 -11.21
N ASP A 335 34.62 -4.95 -12.08
CA ASP A 335 34.30 -4.97 -13.52
C ASP A 335 34.61 -6.31 -14.20
N ASP A 336 35.54 -7.11 -13.68
CA ASP A 336 35.90 -8.42 -14.21
C ASP A 336 34.91 -9.54 -13.86
N THR A 337 33.91 -9.26 -13.00
CA THR A 337 32.94 -10.28 -12.57
C THR A 337 32.03 -10.76 -13.69
N VAL A 338 31.69 -12.05 -13.64
CA VAL A 338 30.58 -12.61 -14.41
C VAL A 338 29.22 -12.41 -13.74
N TRP A 339 29.18 -12.02 -12.46
CA TRP A 339 27.97 -11.91 -11.63
C TRP A 339 27.35 -10.51 -11.62
N LYS A 340 27.40 -9.80 -12.76
CA LYS A 340 26.76 -8.49 -12.90
C LYS A 340 25.23 -8.65 -13.00
N THR A 341 24.49 -7.80 -12.31
CA THR A 341 23.02 -7.80 -12.29
C THR A 341 22.45 -6.67 -13.15
N ILE A 342 21.15 -6.73 -13.50
CA ILE A 342 20.50 -5.65 -14.26
C ILE A 342 20.59 -4.28 -13.54
N PRO A 343 20.34 -4.17 -12.22
CA PRO A 343 20.46 -2.89 -11.53
C PRO A 343 21.87 -2.29 -11.58
N MET A 344 22.92 -3.12 -11.55
CA MET A 344 24.30 -2.65 -11.72
C MET A 344 24.53 -2.09 -13.13
N MET A 345 24.03 -2.78 -14.16
CA MET A 345 24.12 -2.32 -15.55
C MET A 345 23.40 -0.98 -15.70
N LEU A 346 22.16 -0.87 -15.22
CA LEU A 346 21.39 0.37 -15.26
C LEU A 346 22.12 1.50 -14.52
N TYR A 347 22.70 1.21 -13.36
CA TYR A 347 23.51 2.18 -12.62
C TYR A 347 24.71 2.68 -13.44
N LYS A 348 25.45 1.78 -14.09
CA LYS A 348 26.55 2.15 -15.00
C LYS A 348 26.05 2.99 -16.16
N MET A 349 24.95 2.60 -16.83
CA MET A 349 24.34 3.37 -17.91
C MET A 349 23.93 4.78 -17.46
N MET A 350 23.40 4.93 -16.25
CA MET A 350 23.01 6.23 -15.70
C MET A 350 24.20 7.15 -15.45
N GLN A 351 25.35 6.59 -15.04
CA GLN A 351 26.58 7.37 -14.81
C GLN A 351 27.29 7.78 -16.08
N VAL A 352 27.17 7.00 -17.15
CA VAL A 352 27.71 7.39 -18.45
C VAL A 352 26.96 8.65 -18.91
N SER A 353 27.71 9.76 -19.00
CA SER A 353 27.26 11.06 -19.48
C SER A 353 28.28 11.55 -20.50
N GLY A 354 27.95 11.44 -21.79
CA GLY A 354 28.86 11.77 -22.88
C GLY A 354 29.09 10.61 -23.85
N ILE A 355 30.06 10.78 -24.72
CA ILE A 355 30.50 9.79 -25.71
C ILE A 355 31.61 8.96 -25.05
N GLU A 356 31.32 7.73 -24.61
CA GLU A 356 32.36 6.76 -24.26
C GLU A 356 32.54 5.78 -25.43
N PRO A 357 33.71 5.76 -26.09
CA PRO A 357 33.99 4.87 -27.22
C PRO A 357 33.91 3.38 -26.88
N GLU A 358 34.08 3.02 -25.60
CA GLU A 358 34.05 1.62 -25.13
C GLU A 358 32.66 0.98 -25.22
N ILE A 359 31.60 1.78 -25.31
CA ILE A 359 30.22 1.29 -25.41
C ILE A 359 29.78 1.16 -26.88
N GLY A 360 30.54 1.68 -27.84
CA GLY A 360 30.25 1.58 -29.28
C GLY A 360 28.96 2.29 -29.74
N ILE A 361 28.22 2.91 -28.82
CA ILE A 361 26.96 3.59 -29.08
C ILE A 361 27.22 5.09 -29.02
N GLY A 362 27.32 5.71 -30.19
CA GLY A 362 27.30 7.17 -30.30
C GLY A 362 25.96 7.68 -29.75
N TYR A 363 26.04 8.66 -28.85
CA TYR A 363 24.94 9.24 -28.06
C TYR A 363 24.47 8.37 -26.91
N ASN A 364 24.40 8.98 -25.72
CA ASN A 364 23.85 8.43 -24.49
C ASN A 364 22.32 8.32 -24.64
N PRO A 365 21.78 7.18 -25.12
CA PRO A 365 20.45 7.16 -25.66
C PRO A 365 19.47 6.93 -24.52
N MET A 366 18.72 7.97 -24.15
CA MET A 366 17.71 7.88 -23.10
C MET A 366 16.66 6.79 -23.44
N ASN A 367 16.39 6.53 -24.72
CA ASN A 367 15.61 5.38 -25.19
C ASN A 367 16.21 4.03 -24.79
N MET A 368 17.54 3.84 -24.87
CA MET A 368 18.19 2.60 -24.43
C MET A 368 18.07 2.40 -22.92
N LYS A 369 18.24 3.48 -22.14
CA LYS A 369 18.02 3.47 -20.69
C LYS A 369 16.58 3.08 -20.34
N MET A 370 15.60 3.61 -21.07
CA MET A 370 14.19 3.28 -20.91
C MET A 370 13.88 1.84 -21.29
N ALA A 371 14.46 1.33 -22.39
CA ALA A 371 14.30 -0.06 -22.83
C ALA A 371 14.86 -1.06 -21.81
N ALA A 372 16.07 -0.80 -21.31
CA ALA A 372 16.70 -1.63 -20.28
C ALA A 372 15.88 -1.58 -18.97
N SER A 373 15.39 -0.40 -18.57
CA SER A 373 14.55 -0.24 -17.37
C SER A 373 13.21 -0.97 -17.51
N PHE A 374 12.58 -0.93 -18.69
CA PHE A 374 11.35 -1.65 -18.97
C PHE A 374 11.54 -3.16 -18.77
N ILE A 375 12.60 -3.73 -19.33
CA ILE A 375 12.90 -5.17 -19.19
C ILE A 375 13.28 -5.52 -17.75
N ALA A 376 13.98 -4.63 -17.03
CA ALA A 376 14.34 -4.83 -15.64
C ALA A 376 13.12 -5.02 -14.71
N ILE A 377 11.99 -4.38 -15.04
CA ILE A 377 10.75 -4.44 -14.25
C ILE A 377 9.93 -5.71 -14.54
N LEU A 378 10.10 -6.34 -15.72
CA LEU A 378 9.31 -7.51 -16.13
C LEU A 378 9.30 -8.66 -15.11
N PRO A 379 10.42 -9.09 -14.51
CA PRO A 379 10.39 -10.20 -13.54
C PRO A 379 9.54 -9.88 -12.31
N MET A 380 9.53 -8.63 -11.85
CA MET A 380 8.70 -8.21 -10.72
C MET A 380 7.22 -8.25 -11.07
N LEU A 381 6.85 -7.83 -12.29
CA LEU A 381 5.48 -7.92 -12.78
C LEU A 381 5.02 -9.38 -12.89
N VAL A 382 5.87 -10.26 -13.42
CA VAL A 382 5.56 -11.70 -13.51
C VAL A 382 5.34 -12.29 -12.13
N VAL A 383 6.25 -12.04 -11.18
CA VAL A 383 6.09 -12.48 -9.78
C VAL A 383 4.80 -11.93 -9.19
N PHE A 384 4.51 -10.63 -9.35
CA PHE A 384 3.26 -10.05 -8.85
C PHE A 384 2.02 -10.72 -9.44
N ILE A 385 1.94 -10.88 -10.76
CA ILE A 385 0.78 -11.49 -11.45
C ILE A 385 0.55 -12.92 -10.98
N VAL A 386 1.64 -13.71 -10.89
CA VAL A 386 1.58 -15.08 -10.39
C VAL A 386 1.06 -15.07 -8.96
N PHE A 387 1.71 -14.33 -8.06
CA PHE A 387 1.40 -14.41 -6.64
C PHE A 387 0.14 -13.64 -6.18
N ASN A 388 -0.43 -12.75 -7.00
CA ASN A 388 -1.57 -11.89 -6.65
C ASN A 388 -2.77 -12.67 -6.09
N LYS A 389 -3.10 -13.82 -6.69
CA LYS A 389 -4.21 -14.67 -6.23
C LYS A 389 -4.02 -15.15 -4.78
N TRP A 390 -2.80 -15.47 -4.39
CA TRP A 390 -2.49 -15.92 -3.02
C TRP A 390 -2.54 -14.78 -2.01
N ILE A 391 -2.11 -13.58 -2.40
CA ILE A 391 -2.21 -12.37 -1.57
C ILE A 391 -3.69 -12.07 -1.26
N ILE A 392 -4.55 -12.06 -2.28
CA ILE A 392 -5.99 -11.78 -2.12
C ILE A 392 -6.67 -12.83 -1.24
N ASN A 393 -6.36 -14.11 -1.45
CA ASN A 393 -6.93 -15.21 -0.66
C ASN A 393 -6.49 -15.18 0.81
N GLY A 394 -5.25 -14.76 1.09
CA GLY A 394 -4.73 -14.60 2.45
C GLY A 394 -5.46 -13.52 3.25
N LEU A 395 -5.78 -12.39 2.61
CA LEU A 395 -6.54 -11.29 3.22
C LEU A 395 -8.01 -11.67 3.43
N SER A 396 -8.62 -12.38 2.48
CA SER A 396 -10.03 -12.78 2.55
C SER A 396 -10.33 -13.74 3.70
N LYS A 397 -9.42 -14.67 4.04
CA LYS A 397 -9.62 -15.63 5.14
C LYS A 397 -9.67 -14.98 6.53
N ARG A 398 -9.02 -13.82 6.74
CA ARG A 398 -9.14 -13.06 8.00
C ARG A 398 -10.44 -12.26 8.10
N GLY A 399 -11.04 -11.88 6.97
CA GLY A 399 -12.31 -11.15 6.96
C GLY A 399 -13.53 -12.01 7.33
N SER A 400 -13.52 -13.30 7.00
CA SER A 400 -14.67 -14.19 7.24
C SER A 400 -14.75 -14.77 8.66
N SER A 401 -13.63 -14.89 9.36
CA SER A 401 -13.60 -15.46 10.72
C SER A 401 -13.80 -14.44 11.85
N GLY A 402 -13.85 -13.14 11.55
CA GLY A 402 -14.09 -12.08 12.53
C GLY A 402 -15.56 -11.64 12.68
N SER A 403 -16.49 -12.24 11.94
CA SER A 403 -17.91 -11.88 11.96
C SER A 403 -18.81 -12.88 12.70
N LYS A 404 -18.26 -13.97 13.23
CA LYS A 404 -18.99 -14.94 14.06
C LYS A 404 -18.08 -15.46 15.16
N GLY A 405 -18.10 -14.77 16.29
CA GLY A 405 -17.44 -15.13 17.54
C GLY A 405 -17.98 -14.24 18.63
#